data_AF-A0A7H4N3J3-F1
#
_entry.id   AF-A0A7H4N3J3-F1
#
_cell.length_a   1.000
_cell.length_b   1.000
_cell.length_c   1.000
_cell.angle_alpha   90.00
_cell.angle_beta   90.00
_cell.angle_gamma   90.00
#
_symmetry.space_group_name_H-M   'P 1'
#
loop_
_entity.id
_entity.type
_entity.pdbx_description
1 polymer ?
#
loop_
_entity_poly.entity_id
_entity_poly.type
_entity_poly.pdbx_seq_one_letter_code
_entity_poly.pdbx_strand_id
1 'polypeptide(L)'
;MTNSGVQNRLQVNRQTRTLVSNSYIEGDVDIVSGRGAVVFDNTDFRVVNSRTQKEGYVFAPATLKSVTYGFLAINSRFTASGDNVAQLGRSLDVDGNTNGQVVIRDSVINEGFNIAKPWADAVGSNRPFSGNTGTAGCQRQPAA
;
A
#
# COMPACT_ATOMS: atom_id res chain seq x y z
N MET A 1 -2.92 5.28 -9.94
CA MET A 1 -1.82 6.20 -10.23
C MET A 1 -0.86 5.54 -11.21
N THR A 2 -0.87 5.90 -12.50
CA THR A 2 -0.14 5.13 -13.51
C THR A 2 0.88 5.96 -14.29
N ASN A 3 2.05 5.35 -14.51
CA ASN A 3 3.04 5.70 -15.52
C ASN A 3 2.71 5.00 -16.85
N SER A 4 1.46 5.15 -17.33
CA SER A 4 1.04 4.51 -18.58
C SER A 4 1.45 5.34 -19.80
N GLY A 5 1.87 4.67 -20.87
CA GLY A 5 2.08 5.29 -22.19
C GLY A 5 0.75 5.48 -22.96
N VAL A 6 0.83 5.96 -24.20
CA VAL A 6 -0.35 6.21 -25.06
C VAL A 6 -1.18 4.95 -25.35
N GLN A 7 -0.60 3.77 -25.18
CA GLN A 7 -1.27 2.46 -25.32
C GLN A 7 -1.83 1.94 -23.98
N ASN A 8 -1.87 2.79 -22.95
CA ASN A 8 -2.26 2.44 -21.57
C ASN A 8 -1.43 1.30 -20.93
N ARG A 9 -0.19 1.09 -21.40
CA ARG A 9 0.75 0.12 -20.80
C ARG A 9 1.69 0.80 -19.83
N LEU A 10 1.90 0.18 -18.66
CA LEU A 10 2.90 0.63 -17.69
C LEU A 10 4.30 0.68 -18.32
N GLN A 11 4.97 1.82 -18.17
CA GLN A 11 6.31 2.05 -18.70
C GLN A 11 7.39 1.70 -17.67
N VAL A 12 8.58 1.34 -18.13
CA VAL A 12 9.73 0.93 -17.29
C VAL A 12 10.88 1.94 -17.28
N ASN A 13 10.85 2.92 -18.18
CA ASN A 13 11.94 3.87 -18.45
C ASN A 13 11.60 5.31 -18.00
N ARG A 14 10.61 5.48 -17.13
CA ARG A 14 10.16 6.78 -16.61
C ARG A 14 9.66 6.62 -15.20
N GLN A 15 9.81 7.66 -14.38
CA GLN A 15 9.16 7.78 -13.08
C GLN A 15 8.22 8.99 -13.08
N THR A 16 6.92 8.75 -13.04
CA THR A 16 5.93 9.83 -12.82
C THR A 16 5.96 10.26 -11.36
N ARG A 17 5.65 11.53 -11.10
CA ARG A 17 5.57 12.12 -9.76
C ARG A 17 4.23 12.81 -9.61
N THR A 18 3.51 12.49 -8.54
CA THR A 18 2.19 13.04 -8.25
C THR A 18 2.10 13.44 -6.78
N LEU A 19 1.51 14.60 -6.51
CA LEU A 19 1.10 15.01 -5.18
C LEU A 19 -0.43 14.98 -5.12
N VAL A 20 -0.96 14.34 -4.09
CA VAL A 20 -2.36 14.40 -3.68
C VAL A 20 -2.38 14.99 -2.29
N SER A 21 -3.09 16.09 -2.12
CA SER A 21 -3.16 16.80 -0.84
C SER A 21 -4.60 17.10 -0.46
N ASN A 22 -4.91 17.05 0.84
CA ASN A 22 -6.22 17.47 1.38
C ASN A 22 -7.40 16.79 0.68
N SER A 23 -7.28 15.48 0.46
CA SER A 23 -8.17 14.72 -0.41
C SER A 23 -8.85 13.58 0.33
N TYR A 24 -9.90 13.04 -0.28
CA TYR A 24 -10.63 11.85 0.16
C TYR A 24 -10.56 10.78 -0.92
N ILE A 25 -10.20 9.55 -0.55
CA ILE A 25 -10.13 8.40 -1.46
C ILE A 25 -10.86 7.22 -0.81
N GLU A 26 -11.85 6.68 -1.52
CA GLU A 26 -12.68 5.56 -1.06
C GLU A 26 -12.66 4.40 -2.05
N GLY A 27 -12.70 3.19 -1.51
CA GLY A 27 -12.90 1.97 -2.28
C GLY A 27 -12.83 0.73 -1.39
N ASP A 28 -12.59 -0.43 -2.00
CA ASP A 28 -12.43 -1.69 -1.26
C ASP A 28 -11.11 -2.40 -1.60
N VAL A 29 -10.98 -2.94 -2.80
CA VAL A 29 -9.83 -3.75 -3.24
C VAL A 29 -8.89 -2.91 -4.08
N ASP A 30 -7.63 -2.86 -3.66
CA ASP A 30 -6.53 -2.20 -4.38
C ASP A 30 -6.81 -0.73 -4.74
N ILE A 31 -7.37 0.02 -3.77
CA ILE A 31 -7.92 1.38 -3.95
C ILE A 31 -6.95 2.30 -4.70
N VAL A 32 -5.68 2.31 -4.28
CA VAL A 32 -4.61 3.04 -4.94
C VAL A 32 -3.63 2.06 -5.55
N SER A 33 -3.74 1.91 -6.88
CA SER A 33 -2.93 0.96 -7.66
C SER A 33 -1.96 1.65 -8.63
N GLY A 34 -0.82 0.99 -8.89
CA GLY A 34 0.00 1.26 -10.07
C GLY A 34 1.45 1.65 -9.81
N ARG A 35 2.11 2.17 -10.84
CA ARG A 35 3.55 2.49 -10.86
C ARG A 35 3.76 3.99 -10.97
N GLY A 36 4.40 4.58 -9.97
CA GLY A 36 4.78 6.00 -9.92
C GLY A 36 5.23 6.40 -8.51
N ALA A 37 5.88 7.57 -8.40
CA ALA A 37 6.21 8.18 -7.11
C ALA A 37 5.05 9.08 -6.71
N VAL A 38 4.32 8.73 -5.66
CA VAL A 38 3.10 9.45 -5.28
C VAL A 38 3.13 9.80 -3.82
N VAL A 39 2.93 11.08 -3.51
CA VAL A 39 2.78 11.56 -2.15
C VAL A 39 1.31 11.86 -1.90
N PHE A 40 0.76 11.27 -0.85
CA PHE A 40 -0.55 11.55 -0.29
C PHE A 40 -0.35 12.28 1.03
N ASP A 41 -0.60 13.58 1.05
CA ASP A 41 -0.44 14.43 2.23
C ASP A 41 -1.82 14.87 2.74
N ASN A 42 -2.07 14.73 4.05
CA ASN A 42 -3.37 15.03 4.65
C ASN A 42 -4.55 14.43 3.85
N THR A 43 -4.45 13.14 3.52
CA THR A 43 -5.46 12.43 2.73
C THR A 43 -6.21 11.42 3.60
N ASP A 44 -7.53 11.38 3.45
CA ASP A 44 -8.41 10.41 4.09
C ASP A 44 -8.61 9.20 3.17
N PHE A 45 -8.21 8.02 3.66
CA PHE A 45 -8.43 6.74 2.98
C PHE A 45 -9.55 5.98 3.69
N ARG A 46 -10.61 5.64 2.93
CA ARG A 46 -11.76 4.89 3.43
C ARG A 46 -11.89 3.54 2.71
N VAL A 47 -11.77 2.46 3.46
CA VAL A 47 -12.13 1.12 2.99
C VAL A 47 -13.61 0.89 3.30
N VAL A 48 -14.43 0.68 2.27
CA VAL A 48 -15.86 0.31 2.40
C VAL A 48 -16.05 -1.18 2.13
N ASN A 49 -17.12 -1.76 2.67
CA ASN A 49 -17.41 -3.19 2.56
C ASN A 49 -18.80 -3.51 1.97
N SER A 50 -19.42 -2.52 1.30
CA SER A 50 -20.74 -2.66 0.69
C SER A 50 -20.75 -3.63 -0.49
N ARG A 51 -19.66 -3.69 -1.26
CA ARG A 51 -19.50 -4.62 -2.40
C ARG A 51 -18.90 -5.97 -1.98
N THR A 52 -17.93 -5.96 -1.08
CA THR A 52 -17.29 -7.19 -0.55
C THR A 52 -16.95 -7.02 0.92
N GLN A 53 -17.19 -8.07 1.70
CA GLN A 53 -16.83 -8.13 3.13
C GLN A 53 -15.67 -9.09 3.39
N LYS A 54 -15.09 -9.67 2.34
CA LYS A 54 -14.07 -10.73 2.44
C LYS A 54 -12.65 -10.21 2.42
N GLU A 55 -12.43 -9.04 1.81
CA GLU A 55 -11.12 -8.46 1.60
C GLU A 55 -11.22 -6.96 1.37
N GLY A 56 -10.11 -6.26 1.61
CA GLY A 56 -9.93 -4.86 1.25
C GLY A 56 -8.45 -4.47 1.38
N TYR A 57 -7.93 -3.68 0.45
CA TYR A 57 -6.52 -3.27 0.41
C TYR A 57 -6.41 -1.82 -0.02
N VAL A 58 -5.79 -0.97 0.80
CA VAL A 58 -5.65 0.45 0.47
C VAL A 58 -4.66 0.66 -0.67
N PHE A 59 -3.46 0.09 -0.57
CA PHE A 59 -2.39 0.29 -1.54
C PHE A 59 -2.03 -1.00 -2.30
N ALA A 60 -1.90 -0.87 -3.62
CA ALA A 60 -1.37 -1.89 -4.52
C ALA A 60 -0.27 -1.33 -5.43
N PRO A 61 0.90 -0.97 -4.88
CA PRO A 61 2.00 -0.40 -5.65
C PRO A 61 2.63 -1.45 -6.58
N ALA A 62 2.96 -1.00 -7.80
CA ALA A 62 3.68 -1.77 -8.83
C ALA A 62 5.07 -1.16 -9.11
N THR A 63 5.72 -0.62 -8.08
CA THR A 63 7.06 -0.01 -8.16
C THR A 63 8.07 -1.03 -8.71
N LEU A 64 8.97 -0.59 -9.59
CA LEU A 64 10.06 -1.42 -10.09
C LEU A 64 11.09 -1.67 -8.99
N LYS A 65 11.69 -2.86 -8.96
CA LYS A 65 12.79 -3.22 -8.05
C LYS A 65 13.97 -2.24 -8.11
N SER A 66 14.23 -1.66 -9.29
CA SER A 66 15.29 -0.68 -9.53
C SER A 66 14.94 0.75 -9.13
N VAL A 67 13.70 1.01 -8.69
CA VAL A 67 13.20 2.35 -8.36
C VAL A 67 12.97 2.45 -6.85
N THR A 68 13.55 3.47 -6.23
CA THR A 68 13.54 3.66 -4.78
C THR A 68 12.18 4.12 -4.23
N TYR A 69 11.47 4.99 -4.97
CA TYR A 69 10.28 5.66 -4.47
C TYR A 69 9.02 5.17 -5.20
N GLY A 70 8.09 4.60 -4.44
CA GLY A 70 6.71 4.31 -4.83
C GLY A 70 5.76 5.28 -4.15
N PHE A 71 4.89 4.77 -3.28
CA PHE A 71 3.91 5.60 -2.59
C PHE A 71 4.38 6.07 -1.22
N LEU A 72 3.98 7.28 -0.85
CA LEU A 72 4.16 7.86 0.47
C LEU A 72 2.80 8.38 0.94
N ALA A 73 2.27 7.85 2.04
CA ALA A 73 1.18 8.47 2.78
C ALA A 73 1.75 9.14 4.04
N ILE A 74 1.52 10.44 4.17
CA ILE A 74 2.02 11.27 5.26
C ILE A 74 0.88 12.16 5.80
N ASN A 75 0.87 12.41 7.11
CA ASN A 75 -0.16 13.23 7.77
C ASN A 75 -1.59 12.78 7.47
N SER A 76 -1.78 11.51 7.12
CA SER A 76 -3.01 10.99 6.53
C SER A 76 -3.81 10.17 7.54
N ARG A 77 -5.04 9.81 7.19
CA ARG A 77 -5.92 9.03 8.07
C ARG A 77 -6.49 7.84 7.30
N PHE A 78 -6.54 6.69 7.96
CA PHE A 78 -7.05 5.45 7.40
C PHE A 78 -8.22 4.97 8.27
N THR A 79 -9.33 4.62 7.63
CA THR A 79 -10.48 4.00 8.29
C THR A 79 -11.02 2.85 7.45
N ALA A 80 -11.51 1.81 8.08
CA ALA A 80 -12.11 0.68 7.38
C ALA A 80 -13.48 0.32 7.99
N SER A 81 -14.42 -0.06 7.13
CA SER A 81 -15.65 -0.74 7.55
C SER A 81 -15.38 -2.22 7.84
N GLY A 82 -16.10 -2.79 8.81
CA GLY A 82 -15.97 -4.18 9.23
C GLY A 82 -14.87 -4.40 10.27
N ASP A 83 -14.75 -5.64 10.75
CA ASP A 83 -13.89 -5.96 11.89
C ASP A 83 -12.67 -6.78 11.47
N ASN A 84 -11.49 -6.15 11.48
CA ASN A 84 -10.19 -6.82 11.34
C ASN A 84 -9.98 -7.55 9.99
N VAL A 85 -10.67 -7.13 8.92
CA VAL A 85 -10.58 -7.72 7.57
C VAL A 85 -9.70 -6.90 6.63
N ALA A 86 -9.84 -5.57 6.64
CA ALA A 86 -9.11 -4.72 5.71
C ALA A 86 -7.61 -4.73 5.98
N GLN A 87 -6.79 -4.58 4.94
CA GLN A 87 -5.34 -4.53 5.04
C GLN A 87 -4.81 -3.23 4.42
N LEU A 88 -3.62 -2.80 4.84
CA LEU A 88 -2.99 -1.57 4.35
C LEU A 88 -2.54 -1.70 2.90
N GLY A 89 -2.24 -2.92 2.46
CA GLY A 89 -1.92 -3.14 1.06
C GLY A 89 -1.32 -4.49 0.74
N ARG A 90 -0.93 -4.64 -0.53
CA ARG A 90 -0.20 -5.78 -1.09
C ARG A 90 0.61 -5.32 -2.31
N SER A 91 1.62 -6.08 -2.73
CA SER A 91 2.32 -5.76 -3.99
C SER A 91 1.42 -6.07 -5.18
N LEU A 92 1.39 -5.19 -6.18
CA LEU A 92 0.76 -5.45 -7.48
C LEU A 92 1.83 -5.97 -8.44
N ASP A 93 2.08 -7.28 -8.43
CA ASP A 93 3.14 -7.92 -9.20
C ASP A 93 2.72 -8.09 -10.68
N VAL A 94 2.81 -7.00 -11.45
CA VAL A 94 2.47 -6.97 -12.89
C VAL A 94 3.53 -7.62 -13.80
N ASP A 95 4.75 -7.82 -13.29
CA ASP A 95 5.87 -8.42 -14.00
C ASP A 95 6.93 -8.93 -12.99
N GLY A 96 7.93 -9.68 -13.47
CA GLY A 96 9.02 -10.21 -12.64
C GLY A 96 9.98 -9.15 -12.07
N ASN A 97 9.87 -7.89 -12.50
CA ASN A 97 10.72 -6.78 -12.07
C ASN A 97 10.02 -5.86 -11.07
N THR A 98 8.83 -6.23 -10.61
CA THR A 98 8.05 -5.46 -9.65
C THR A 98 8.35 -5.86 -8.22
N ASN A 99 8.50 -4.86 -7.35
CA ASN A 99 8.45 -5.02 -5.91
C ASN A 99 7.82 -3.73 -5.35
N GLY A 100 6.51 -3.77 -5.12
CA GLY A 100 5.73 -2.61 -4.72
C GLY A 100 6.30 -1.90 -3.49
N GLN A 101 6.43 -0.58 -3.58
CA GLN A 101 6.93 0.25 -2.49
C GLN A 101 5.82 1.19 -2.01
N VAL A 102 5.55 1.17 -0.72
CA VAL A 102 4.73 2.15 -0.03
C VAL A 102 5.29 2.40 1.37
N VAL A 103 5.27 3.66 1.81
CA VAL A 103 5.55 4.07 3.18
C VAL A 103 4.34 4.80 3.72
N ILE A 104 3.86 4.40 4.90
CA ILE A 104 2.85 5.12 5.67
C ILE A 104 3.56 5.68 6.90
N ARG A 105 3.56 6.99 7.09
CA ARG A 105 4.24 7.66 8.20
C ARG A 105 3.41 8.82 8.73
N ASP A 106 3.62 9.19 9.99
CA ASP A 106 2.99 10.35 10.62
C ASP A 106 1.46 10.39 10.39
N SER A 107 0.82 9.22 10.38
CA SER A 107 -0.57 9.02 9.96
C SER A 107 -1.34 8.23 11.01
N VAL A 108 -2.66 8.38 11.03
CA VAL A 108 -3.54 7.68 11.96
C VAL A 108 -4.18 6.48 11.26
N ILE A 109 -3.98 5.28 11.79
CA ILE A 109 -4.67 4.07 11.34
C ILE A 109 -5.72 3.73 12.39
N ASN A 110 -6.99 3.94 12.06
CA ASN A 110 -8.11 3.67 12.96
C ASN A 110 -8.53 2.18 12.88
N GLU A 111 -9.66 1.86 13.53
CA GLU A 111 -10.24 0.52 13.57
C GLU A 111 -10.62 -0.07 12.20
N GLY A 112 -10.90 -1.37 12.20
CA GLY A 112 -11.34 -2.15 11.05
C GLY A 112 -10.24 -2.82 10.23
N PHE A 113 -8.97 -2.40 10.42
CA PHE A 113 -7.81 -3.04 9.79
C PHE A 113 -7.32 -4.28 10.55
N ASN A 114 -6.77 -5.23 9.79
CA ASN A 114 -6.11 -6.41 10.31
C ASN A 114 -4.75 -6.04 10.94
N ILE A 115 -4.72 -5.95 12.27
CA ILE A 115 -3.52 -5.52 13.00
C ILE A 115 -2.44 -6.61 12.99
N ALA A 116 -2.84 -7.88 12.98
CA ALA A 116 -1.91 -9.01 13.01
C ALA A 116 -1.22 -9.23 11.64
N LYS A 117 -1.93 -8.95 10.55
CA LYS A 117 -1.44 -9.09 9.17
C LYS A 117 -1.86 -7.86 8.34
N PRO A 118 -1.22 -6.70 8.55
CA PRO A 118 -1.59 -5.48 7.83
C PRO A 118 -1.20 -5.49 6.35
N TRP A 119 -0.35 -6.42 5.92
CA TRP A 119 0.09 -6.58 4.54
C TRP A 119 -0.28 -7.96 4.02
N ALA A 120 -0.87 -8.02 2.83
CA ALA A 120 -1.30 -9.26 2.20
C ALA A 120 -0.25 -9.77 1.20
N ASP A 121 -0.43 -11.01 0.76
CA ASP A 121 0.32 -11.60 -0.33
C ASP A 121 0.08 -10.82 -1.63
N ALA A 122 1.08 -10.81 -2.51
CA ALA A 122 1.03 -10.03 -3.74
C ALA A 122 -0.07 -10.53 -4.68
N VAL A 123 -0.79 -9.60 -5.30
CA VAL A 123 -1.75 -9.93 -6.36
C VAL A 123 -1.01 -10.12 -7.69
N GLY A 124 -1.49 -11.05 -8.51
CA GLY A 124 -0.89 -11.43 -9.79
C GLY A 124 0.09 -12.60 -9.66
N SER A 125 1.01 -12.55 -8.69
CA SER A 125 2.02 -13.60 -8.47
C SER A 125 1.72 -14.54 -7.30
N ASN A 126 0.83 -14.17 -6.38
CA ASN A 126 0.64 -14.83 -5.08
C ASN A 126 1.93 -14.94 -4.25
N ARG A 127 2.92 -14.07 -4.50
CA ARG A 127 4.15 -14.04 -3.72
C ARG A 127 3.81 -13.72 -2.25
N PRO A 128 4.21 -14.57 -1.29
CA PRO A 128 3.91 -14.32 0.12
C PRO A 128 4.47 -13.00 0.61
N PHE A 129 3.75 -12.31 1.50
CA PHE A 129 4.30 -11.17 2.22
C PHE A 129 5.49 -11.61 3.09
N SER A 130 6.59 -10.88 2.98
CA SER A 130 7.81 -11.13 3.77
C SER A 130 8.38 -9.80 4.26
N GLY A 131 7.99 -9.41 5.47
CA GLY A 131 8.55 -8.24 6.16
C GLY A 131 9.99 -8.52 6.61
N ASN A 132 10.91 -7.60 6.30
CA ASN A 132 12.30 -7.70 6.74
C ASN A 132 12.50 -6.90 8.04
N THR A 133 12.81 -7.57 9.14
CA THR A 133 13.10 -6.98 10.45
C THR A 133 14.60 -6.77 10.71
N GLY A 134 15.45 -7.09 9.73
CA GLY A 134 16.91 -7.12 9.88
C GLY A 134 17.41 -8.37 10.61
N THR A 135 18.71 -8.42 10.89
CA THR A 135 19.30 -9.44 11.77
C THR A 135 18.87 -9.16 13.21
N ALA A 136 18.09 -10.06 13.80
CA ALA A 136 17.51 -9.92 15.13
C ALA A 136 18.56 -9.67 16.23
N GLY A 137 18.58 -8.46 16.80
CA GLY A 137 19.45 -8.07 17.91
C GLY A 137 18.72 -7.36 19.05
N CYS A 138 17.43 -7.62 19.24
CA CYS A 138 16.67 -7.05 20.36
C CYS A 138 15.99 -8.18 21.14
N GLN A 139 16.79 -8.91 21.92
CA GLN A 139 16.23 -9.62 23.07
C GLN A 139 15.75 -8.55 24.06
N ARG A 140 14.44 -8.41 24.20
CA ARG A 140 13.88 -7.73 25.36
C ARG A 140 14.24 -8.56 26.59
N GLN A 141 15.27 -8.13 27.30
CA GLN A 141 15.54 -8.62 28.65
C GLN A 141 14.40 -8.09 29.54
N PRO A 142 13.64 -8.94 30.24
CA PRO A 142 12.59 -8.46 31.13
C PRO A 142 13.23 -7.66 32.27
N ALA A 143 12.63 -6.52 32.59
CA ALA A 143 13.00 -5.74 33.77
C ALA A 143 12.76 -6.59 35.03
N ALA A 144 13.77 -6.64 35.90
CA ALA A 144 13.66 -7.16 37.26
C ALA A 144 12.93 -6.16 38.16
#